data_AF-A0A7S2CGJ0-F1
#
_entry.id   AF-A0A7S2CGJ0-F1
#
_cell.length_a   1.000
_cell.length_b   1.000
_cell.length_c   1.000
_cell.angle_alpha   90.00
_cell.angle_beta   90.00
_cell.angle_gamma   90.00
#
_symmetry.space_group_name_H-M   'P 1'
#
loop_
_entity.id
_entity.type
_entity.pdbx_description
1 polymer ?
#
loop_
_entity_poly.entity_id
_entity_poly.type
_entity_poly.pdbx_seq_one_letter_code
_entity_poly.pdbx_strand_id
1 'polypeptide(L)'
;YLRELKKAGVTDIVRVCEPSYSAEEVSKSGIAMHEIPFEDGRSPPPEVITKWLAVVKSMKASKGCIAVHCVAGLGRAPVLVAVALMEGGMEAQDAVAAIRKERRGAINKPQIKFLQEYQTTSSG
;
A
#
# COMPACT_ATOMS: atom_id res chain seq x y z
N TYR A 1 -16.94 -1.70 8.70
CA TYR A 1 -15.77 -2.00 7.85
C TYR A 1 -15.02 -3.25 8.33
N LEU A 2 -14.68 -3.38 9.62
CA LEU A 2 -13.95 -4.56 10.16
C LEU A 2 -14.54 -5.92 9.77
N ARG A 3 -15.87 -6.08 9.82
CA ARG A 3 -16.54 -7.33 9.40
C ARG A 3 -16.29 -7.67 7.94
N GLU A 4 -16.34 -6.68 7.06
CA GLU A 4 -16.13 -6.90 5.62
C GLU A 4 -14.64 -7.17 5.32
N LEU A 5 -13.72 -6.53 6.04
CA LEU A 5 -12.28 -6.83 5.97
C LEU A 5 -11.98 -8.28 6.36
N LYS A 6 -12.60 -8.76 7.45
CA LYS A 6 -12.47 -10.18 7.86
C LYS A 6 -13.01 -11.15 6.82
N LYS A 7 -14.17 -10.85 6.22
CA LYS A 7 -14.72 -11.67 5.13
C LYS A 7 -13.80 -11.71 3.91
N ALA A 8 -13.10 -10.61 3.63
CA ALA A 8 -12.10 -10.53 2.57
C ALA A 8 -10.74 -11.18 2.95
N GLY A 9 -10.63 -11.77 4.15
CA GLY A 9 -9.40 -12.42 4.61
C GLY A 9 -8.27 -11.45 4.98
N VAL A 10 -8.60 -10.17 5.23
CA VAL A 10 -7.63 -9.16 5.63
C VAL A 10 -7.13 -9.46 7.04
N THR A 11 -5.82 -9.60 7.16
CA THR A 11 -5.12 -9.80 8.44
C THR A 11 -4.38 -8.55 8.88
N ASP A 12 -4.03 -7.67 7.93
CA ASP A 12 -3.20 -6.50 8.15
C ASP A 12 -3.78 -5.28 7.46
N ILE A 13 -3.84 -4.16 8.17
CA ILE A 13 -4.24 -2.86 7.63
C ILE A 13 -3.04 -1.93 7.66
N VAL A 14 -2.76 -1.28 6.53
CA VAL A 14 -1.77 -0.21 6.44
C VAL A 14 -2.50 1.12 6.24
N ARG A 15 -2.36 2.01 7.22
CA ARG A 15 -2.87 3.38 7.17
C ARG A 15 -1.75 4.33 6.74
N VAL A 16 -1.97 5.05 5.64
CA VAL A 16 -0.99 6.02 5.08
C VAL A 16 -1.40 7.48 5.22
N CYS A 17 -2.41 7.75 6.05
CA CYS A 17 -2.89 9.10 6.37
C CYS A 17 -2.99 9.30 7.88
N GLU A 18 -3.33 10.52 8.27
CA GLU A 18 -3.60 10.89 9.65
C GLU A 18 -4.67 9.98 10.28
N PRO A 19 -4.56 9.66 11.58
CA PRO A 19 -5.53 8.82 12.27
C PRO A 19 -6.94 9.41 12.25
N SER A 20 -7.91 8.65 11.74
CA SER A 20 -9.35 8.96 11.84
C SER A 20 -10.11 7.99 12.75
N TYR A 21 -9.45 6.95 13.25
CA TYR A 21 -9.99 5.95 14.18
C TYR A 21 -8.86 5.29 14.98
N SER A 22 -9.19 4.65 16.10
CA SER A 22 -8.21 4.04 17.00
C SER A 22 -7.60 2.78 16.39
N ALA A 23 -6.27 2.71 16.35
CA ALA A 23 -5.53 1.50 15.96
C ALA A 23 -5.81 0.33 16.92
N GLU A 24 -6.07 0.64 18.19
CA GLU A 24 -6.33 -0.35 19.23
C GLU A 24 -7.63 -1.12 18.97
N GLU A 25 -8.67 -0.46 18.46
CA GLU A 25 -9.95 -1.10 18.13
C GLU A 25 -9.81 -2.10 16.98
N VAL A 26 -8.97 -1.77 15.99
CA VAL A 26 -8.64 -2.68 14.89
C VAL A 26 -7.86 -3.87 15.41
N SER A 27 -6.83 -3.64 16.21
CA SER A 27 -6.01 -4.70 16.82
C SER A 27 -6.83 -5.64 17.70
N LYS A 28 -7.77 -5.12 18.49
CA LYS A 28 -8.72 -5.91 19.29
C LYS A 28 -9.61 -6.83 18.45
N SER A 29 -9.79 -6.51 17.17
CA SER A 29 -10.51 -7.38 16.25
C SER A 29 -9.66 -8.52 15.67
N GLY A 30 -8.38 -8.60 16.01
CA GLY A 30 -7.45 -9.61 15.47
C GLY A 30 -6.86 -9.26 14.11
N ILE A 31 -6.91 -7.98 13.73
CA ILE A 31 -6.29 -7.44 12.51
C ILE A 31 -5.12 -6.56 12.95
N ALA A 32 -3.92 -6.82 12.44
CA ALA A 32 -2.75 -6.01 12.72
C ALA A 32 -2.88 -4.64 12.05
N MET A 33 -2.55 -3.58 12.78
CA MET A 33 -2.61 -2.20 12.28
C MET A 33 -1.20 -1.63 12.14
N HIS A 34 -0.88 -1.13 10.96
CA HIS A 34 0.41 -0.51 10.61
C HIS A 34 0.18 0.94 10.20
N GLU A 35 0.85 1.87 10.88
CA GLU A 35 0.71 3.31 10.63
C GLU A 35 1.96 3.84 9.94
N ILE A 36 1.82 4.18 8.65
CA ILE A 36 2.91 4.65 7.80
C ILE A 36 2.47 5.94 7.06
N PRO A 37 2.18 7.02 7.80
CA PRO A 37 1.67 8.25 7.20
C PRO A 37 2.74 8.95 6.35
N PHE A 38 2.31 9.55 5.24
CA PHE A 38 3.13 10.46 4.44
C PHE A 38 2.28 11.52 3.72
N GLU A 39 2.93 12.59 3.27
CA GLU A 39 2.30 13.77 2.69
C GLU A 39 1.52 13.46 1.41
N ASP A 40 0.33 14.06 1.25
CA ASP A 40 -0.51 13.83 0.07
C ASP A 40 0.06 14.51 -1.18
N GLY A 41 -0.23 13.94 -2.36
CA GLY A 41 0.23 14.48 -3.64
C GLY A 41 1.74 14.38 -3.91
N ARG A 42 2.53 13.91 -2.93
CA ARG A 42 3.98 13.67 -3.06
C ARG A 42 4.27 12.18 -3.26
N SER A 43 5.49 11.90 -3.70
CA SER A 43 6.03 10.53 -3.74
C SER A 43 6.33 10.03 -2.33
N PRO A 44 6.18 8.72 -2.05
CA PRO A 44 6.49 8.17 -0.73
C PRO A 44 8.01 8.31 -0.45
N PRO A 45 8.39 8.83 0.73
CA PRO A 45 9.78 8.86 1.16
C PRO A 45 10.42 7.46 1.26
N PRO A 46 11.76 7.33 1.14
CA PRO A 46 12.45 6.04 1.26
C PRO A 46 12.16 5.27 2.55
N GLU A 47 12.02 5.96 3.68
CA GLU A 47 11.68 5.36 4.97
C GLU A 47 10.25 4.77 4.98
N VAL A 48 9.32 5.38 4.25
CA VAL A 48 7.95 4.90 4.08
C VAL A 48 7.92 3.65 3.22
N ILE A 49 8.70 3.65 2.12
CA ILE A 49 8.88 2.47 1.26
C ILE A 49 9.47 1.32 2.07
N THR A 50 10.52 1.58 2.85
CA THR A 50 11.18 0.56 3.67
C THR A 50 10.21 -0.09 4.66
N LYS A 51 9.44 0.72 5.39
CA LYS A 51 8.41 0.21 6.32
C LYS A 51 7.32 -0.58 5.60
N TRP A 52 6.85 -0.08 4.46
CA TRP A 52 5.86 -0.76 3.64
C TRP A 52 6.35 -2.12 3.15
N LEU A 53 7.57 -2.20 2.62
CA LEU A 53 8.15 -3.45 2.14
C LEU A 53 8.39 -4.47 3.25
N ALA A 54 8.70 -4.01 4.47
CA ALA A 54 8.77 -4.89 5.63
C ALA A 54 7.42 -5.58 5.91
N VAL A 55 6.30 -4.83 5.82
CA VAL A 55 4.94 -5.38 5.94
C VAL A 55 4.63 -6.34 4.79
N VAL A 56 4.94 -5.98 3.55
CA VAL A 56 4.72 -6.87 2.40
C VAL A 56 5.50 -8.19 2.55
N LYS A 57 6.75 -8.12 3.03
CA LYS A 57 7.61 -9.28 3.23
C LYS A 57 7.10 -10.20 4.33
N SER A 58 6.65 -9.68 5.47
CA SER A 58 6.05 -10.50 6.52
C SER A 58 4.79 -11.21 6.02
N MET A 59 4.03 -10.53 5.17
CA MET A 59 2.78 -11.06 4.61
C MET A 59 2.93 -12.12 3.53
N LYS A 60 3.98 -12.03 2.71
CA LYS A 60 4.33 -13.11 1.79
C LYS A 60 4.58 -14.44 2.51
N ALA A 61 5.12 -14.40 3.73
CA ALA A 61 5.36 -15.61 4.53
C ALA A 61 4.06 -16.19 5.13
N SER A 62 3.11 -15.33 5.54
CA SER A 62 1.85 -15.75 6.19
C SER A 62 0.71 -16.06 5.21
N LYS A 63 0.85 -15.74 3.92
CA LYS A 63 -0.20 -15.82 2.89
C LYS A 63 -1.49 -15.04 3.23
N GLY A 64 -1.41 -14.03 4.10
CA GLY A 64 -2.57 -13.20 4.42
C GLY A 64 -2.79 -12.04 3.45
N CYS A 65 -3.84 -11.26 3.67
CA CYS A 65 -4.21 -10.13 2.82
C CYS A 65 -3.97 -8.79 3.54
N ILE A 66 -3.35 -7.85 2.83
CA ILE A 66 -3.12 -6.48 3.31
C ILE A 66 -4.16 -5.54 2.71
N ALA A 67 -4.87 -4.80 3.56
CA ALA A 67 -5.66 -3.64 3.14
C ALA A 67 -4.88 -2.35 3.33
N VAL A 68 -4.58 -1.62 2.26
CA VAL A 68 -3.92 -0.31 2.32
C VAL A 68 -4.96 0.79 2.13
N HIS A 69 -5.02 1.75 3.05
CA HIS A 69 -5.93 2.87 2.93
C HIS A 69 -5.31 4.21 3.30
N CYS A 70 -5.85 5.25 2.67
CA CYS A 70 -5.59 6.66 2.92
C CYS A 70 -6.91 7.29 3.40
N VAL A 71 -7.22 8.54 3.04
CA VAL A 71 -8.56 9.15 3.24
C VAL A 71 -9.43 8.91 2.01
N ALA A 72 -9.04 9.44 0.84
CA ALA A 72 -9.77 9.25 -0.42
C ALA A 72 -9.36 7.95 -1.17
N GLY A 73 -8.19 7.38 -0.84
CA GLY A 73 -7.67 6.16 -1.46
C GLY A 73 -7.23 6.30 -2.93
N LEU A 74 -7.14 7.51 -3.48
CA LEU A 74 -6.87 7.73 -4.91
C LEU A 74 -5.39 7.92 -5.26
N GLY A 75 -4.58 8.42 -4.32
CA GLY A 75 -3.17 8.75 -4.54
C GLY A 75 -2.21 7.86 -3.75
N ARG A 76 -2.11 8.09 -2.43
CA ARG A 76 -1.07 7.48 -1.57
C ARG A 76 -1.09 5.96 -1.52
N ALA A 77 -2.26 5.37 -1.30
CA ALA A 77 -2.40 3.91 -1.18
C ALA A 77 -2.07 3.17 -2.48
N PRO A 78 -2.62 3.55 -3.66
CA PRO A 78 -2.27 2.93 -4.94
C PRO A 78 -0.77 2.96 -5.26
N VAL A 79 -0.03 4.01 -4.90
CA VAL A 79 1.41 4.10 -5.17
C VAL A 79 2.20 3.05 -4.38
N LEU A 80 1.88 2.82 -3.11
CA LEU A 80 2.54 1.75 -2.35
C LEU A 80 2.22 0.37 -2.91
N VAL A 81 0.98 0.14 -3.34
CA VAL A 81 0.60 -1.11 -4.01
C VAL A 81 1.43 -1.31 -5.28
N ALA A 82 1.63 -0.26 -6.09
CA ALA A 82 2.47 -0.33 -7.28
C ALA A 82 3.93 -0.69 -6.95
N VAL A 83 4.51 -0.07 -5.91
CA VAL A 83 5.85 -0.41 -5.43
C VAL A 83 5.94 -1.88 -5.04
N ALA A 84 4.94 -2.44 -4.35
CA ALA A 84 4.94 -3.86 -3.98
C ALA A 84 4.85 -4.80 -5.19
N LEU A 85 4.08 -4.43 -6.22
CA LEU A 85 4.02 -5.18 -7.48
C LEU A 85 5.37 -5.13 -8.21
N MET A 86 6.01 -3.97 -8.24
CA MET A 86 7.33 -3.80 -8.84
C MET A 86 8.42 -4.61 -8.14
N GLU A 87 8.45 -4.61 -6.80
CA GLU A 87 9.32 -5.50 -6.02
C GLU A 87 9.00 -6.99 -6.22
N GLY A 88 7.81 -7.30 -6.74
CA GLY A 88 7.41 -8.63 -7.20
C GLY A 88 7.84 -8.98 -8.62
N GLY A 89 8.56 -8.09 -9.32
CA GLY A 89 9.05 -8.28 -10.69
C GLY A 89 8.16 -7.71 -11.78
N MET A 90 7.16 -6.89 -11.44
CA MET A 90 6.30 -6.22 -12.42
C MET A 90 6.91 -4.91 -12.92
N GLU A 91 6.84 -4.65 -14.22
CA GLU A 91 7.25 -3.35 -14.77
C GLU A 91 6.36 -2.21 -14.26
N ALA A 92 6.91 -1.01 -14.12
CA ALA A 92 6.19 0.14 -13.57
C ALA A 92 4.89 0.45 -14.34
N GLN A 93 4.92 0.35 -15.67
CA GLN A 93 3.75 0.59 -16.52
C GLN A 93 2.65 -0.46 -16.30
N ASP A 94 3.04 -1.73 -16.16
CA ASP A 94 2.11 -2.83 -15.94
C ASP A 94 1.50 -2.76 -14.54
N ALA A 95 2.27 -2.39 -13.52
CA ALA A 95 1.77 -2.16 -12.17
C ALA A 95 0.69 -1.06 -12.15
N VAL A 96 0.95 0.06 -12.82
CA VAL A 96 -0.02 1.16 -12.94
C VAL A 96 -1.26 0.71 -13.72
N ALA A 97 -1.10 -0.03 -14.81
CA ALA A 97 -2.22 -0.53 -15.63
C ALA A 97 -3.10 -1.52 -14.84
N ALA A 98 -2.48 -2.47 -14.13
CA ALA A 98 -3.18 -3.45 -13.28
C ALA A 98 -4.02 -2.75 -12.20
N ILE A 99 -3.45 -1.75 -11.53
CA ILE A 99 -4.17 -0.97 -10.51
C ILE A 99 -5.33 -0.18 -11.12
N ARG A 100 -5.12 0.44 -12.30
CA ARG A 100 -6.17 1.24 -12.97
C ARG A 100 -7.31 0.40 -13.53
N LYS A 101 -7.07 -0.88 -13.83
CA LYS A 101 -8.12 -1.83 -14.21
C LYS A 101 -9.14 -2.00 -13.09
N GLU A 102 -8.67 -2.12 -11.85
CA GLU A 102 -9.53 -2.24 -10.66
C GLU A 102 -10.04 -0.89 -10.16
N ARG A 103 -9.25 0.18 -10.34
CA ARG A 103 -9.58 1.53 -9.86
C ARG A 103 -9.22 2.61 -10.88
N ARG A 104 -10.17 2.94 -11.75
CA ARG A 104 -10.01 3.97 -12.77
C ARG A 104 -9.59 5.32 -12.15
N GLY A 105 -8.56 5.94 -12.71
CA GLY A 105 -8.05 7.23 -12.25
C GLY A 105 -7.10 7.18 -11.06
N ALA A 106 -6.77 5.99 -10.54
CA ALA A 106 -5.72 5.84 -9.55
C ALA A 106 -4.35 6.25 -10.11
N ILE A 107 -3.50 6.81 -9.24
CA ILE A 107 -2.13 7.23 -9.52
C ILE A 107 -2.06 8.44 -10.47
N ASN A 108 -1.58 9.58 -9.96
CA ASN A 108 -1.46 10.82 -10.73
C ASN A 108 -0.15 10.87 -11.55
N LYS A 109 -0.01 11.87 -12.44
CA LYS A 109 1.18 12.01 -13.31
C LYS A 109 2.51 12.09 -12.53
N PRO A 110 2.67 12.93 -11.48
CA PRO A 110 3.88 12.93 -10.66
C PRO A 110 4.23 11.56 -10.05
N GLN A 111 3.23 10.81 -9.60
CA GLN A 111 3.43 9.49 -9.01
C GLN A 111 3.83 8.44 -10.05
N ILE A 112 3.30 8.51 -11.28
CA ILE A 112 3.77 7.65 -12.37
C ILE A 112 5.25 7.92 -12.67
N LYS A 113 5.65 9.19 -12.73
CA LYS A 113 7.06 9.56 -12.96
C LYS A 113 7.95 8.97 -11.86
N PHE A 114 7.53 9.09 -10.60
CA PHE A 114 8.23 8.44 -9.49
C PHE A 114 8.36 6.93 -9.67
N LEU A 115 7.27 6.23 -10.03
CA LEU A 115 7.30 4.78 -10.24
C LEU A 115 8.22 4.37 -11.40
N GLN A 116 8.36 5.20 -12.43
CA GLN A 116 9.29 4.96 -13.54
C GLN A 116 10.77 5.15 -13.15
N GLU A 117 11.04 6.03 -12.18
CA GLU A 117 12.38 6.31 -11.67
C GLU A 117 12.76 5.40 -10.48
N TYR A 118 11.79 4.70 -9.89
CA TYR A 118 11.99 3.82 -8.75
C TYR A 118 12.79 2.58 -9.13
N GLN A 119 13.90 2.35 -8.43
CA GLN A 119 14.73 1.15 -8.58
C GLN A 119 14.33 0.14 -7.50
N THR A 120 13.95 -1.07 -7.92
CA THR A 120 13.55 -2.13 -6.99
C THR A 120 14.76 -2.70 -6.26
N THR A 121 14.55 -3.14 -5.02
CA THR A 121 15.62 -3.71 -4.19
C THR A 121 16.12 -5.07 -4.69
N SER A 122 15.33 -5.74 -5.51
CA SER A 122 15.64 -7.03 -6.15
C SER A 122 16.42 -6.90 -7.48
N SER A 123 16.69 -5.68 -7.95
CA SER A 123 17.49 -5.42 -9.16
C SER A 123 19.01 -5.35 -8.94
N GLY A 124 19.49 -5.75 -7.75
CA GLY A 124 20.91 -5.74 -7.37
C GLY A 124 21.42 -7.10 -6.92
#